data_AF-A0A2E1VUX1-F1
#
_entry.id   AF-A0A2E1VUX1-F1
#
_cell.length_a   1.000
_cell.length_b   1.000
_cell.length_c   1.000
_cell.angle_alpha   90.00
_cell.angle_beta   90.00
_cell.angle_gamma   90.00
#
_symmetry.space_group_name_H-M   'P 1'
#
loop_
_entity.id
_entity.type
_entity.pdbx_description
1 polymer ?
#
loop_
_entity_poly.entity_id
_entity_poly.type
_entity_poly.pdbx_seq_one_letter_code
_entity_poly.pdbx_strand_id
1 'polypeptide(L)'
;MSARENEPESRWDRRSFRPAACAGPRLAVNATSSPTTYFLIGAERSGTTLLRLMLDHHPQISCGGEFNFATEFLNPDGSEPPPPEFERRLRGYRAFVDSACSFDPSLDYAAQVQRFFDDFCGAGDARGATVHFNISALPRYWPEARFIHLIRDPRDVAPSAMKMGWAGNVYHAARRWQEAEAEIAAFREQVGDARILDLRFEDLVTEPETQLGRLCEFLGLAYDPLMLSYPAHTTYPAPDASAAARWKQKLAARDVQLIEARVRETMQAWGYAPSEHPPLAVDAALEAQLEDQDRKARRQARVEKYGLGLLASHWLSRRLGWRSWQERTEQRMMDINRASLR
;
A
#
# COMPACT_ATOMS: atom_id res chain seq x y z
N MET A 1 -4.51 -28.03 9.33
CA MET A 1 -3.48 -27.01 9.61
C MET A 1 -3.08 -26.39 8.27
N SER A 2 -3.73 -25.27 7.93
CA SER A 2 -3.66 -24.62 6.62
C SER A 2 -2.67 -23.45 6.71
N ALA A 3 -1.53 -23.56 6.03
CA ALA A 3 -0.60 -22.46 5.83
C ALA A 3 -1.24 -21.47 4.85
N ARG A 4 -1.52 -20.25 5.33
CA ARG A 4 -2.02 -19.15 4.50
C ARG A 4 -0.86 -18.68 3.61
N GLU A 5 -0.97 -18.94 2.31
CA GLU A 5 -0.03 -18.44 1.29
C GLU A 5 -0.35 -16.97 0.99
N ASN A 6 0.56 -16.06 1.35
CA ASN A 6 0.56 -14.65 0.94
C ASN A 6 1.43 -14.53 -0.34
N GLU A 7 0.82 -14.30 -1.51
CA GLU A 7 1.50 -13.88 -2.75
C GLU A 7 1.33 -12.35 -2.91
N PRO A 8 2.40 -11.56 -3.16
CA PRO A 8 2.27 -10.12 -3.37
C PRO A 8 2.15 -9.80 -4.86
N GLU A 9 1.04 -9.16 -5.26
CA GLU A 9 0.89 -8.56 -6.59
C GLU A 9 0.07 -7.26 -6.52
N SER A 10 0.68 -6.12 -6.85
CA SER A 10 0.02 -5.06 -7.62
C SER A 10 1.02 -4.04 -8.21
N ARG A 11 0.60 -3.27 -9.22
CA ARG A 11 1.43 -2.39 -10.07
C ARG A 11 1.01 -0.93 -9.97
N TRP A 12 2.00 -0.03 -10.09
CA TRP A 12 1.88 1.29 -10.75
C TRP A 12 2.62 1.44 -12.12
N ASP A 13 2.06 2.34 -12.92
CA ASP A 13 2.31 2.64 -14.34
C ASP A 13 3.70 3.27 -14.61
N ARG A 14 4.28 2.98 -15.79
CA ARG A 14 5.65 3.33 -16.22
C ARG A 14 5.77 4.67 -16.98
N ARG A 15 4.75 5.53 -16.98
CA ARG A 15 4.77 6.79 -17.76
C ARG A 15 5.08 8.07 -16.96
N SER A 16 5.20 8.01 -15.63
CA SER A 16 5.49 9.20 -14.80
C SER A 16 6.87 9.20 -14.15
N PHE A 17 7.75 8.24 -14.46
CA PHE A 17 9.09 8.20 -13.87
C PHE A 17 10.17 8.41 -14.93
N ARG A 18 10.43 9.67 -15.24
CA ARG A 18 11.81 10.12 -15.40
C ARG A 18 12.19 10.75 -14.06
N PRO A 19 13.38 10.49 -13.47
CA PRO A 19 13.91 11.41 -12.50
C PRO A 19 14.07 12.73 -13.25
N ALA A 20 13.12 13.65 -13.05
CA ALA A 20 13.33 15.02 -13.48
C ALA A 20 14.49 15.50 -12.62
N ALA A 21 15.64 15.69 -13.27
CA ALA A 21 16.71 16.51 -12.74
C ALA A 21 16.17 17.94 -12.59
N CYS A 22 15.38 18.19 -11.55
CA CYS A 22 15.05 19.52 -11.06
C CYS A 22 16.01 19.83 -9.90
N ALA A 23 17.30 19.75 -10.18
CA ALA A 23 18.33 20.37 -9.35
C ALA A 23 18.45 21.84 -9.80
N GLY A 24 17.47 22.66 -9.42
CA GLY A 24 17.70 24.09 -9.27
C GLY A 24 18.57 24.33 -8.03
N PRO A 25 19.39 25.40 -7.98
CA PRO A 25 20.20 25.69 -6.80
C PRO A 25 19.28 25.95 -5.60
N ARG A 26 19.23 25.00 -4.67
CA ARG A 26 18.47 25.13 -3.42
C ARG A 26 19.26 26.06 -2.50
N LEU A 27 18.63 27.15 -2.07
CA LEU A 27 19.18 28.05 -1.06
C LEU A 27 19.38 27.24 0.23
N ALA A 28 20.61 27.23 0.73
CA ALA A 28 20.95 26.60 2.00
C ALA A 28 20.24 27.37 3.13
N VAL A 29 19.18 26.78 3.67
CA VAL A 29 18.59 27.21 4.93
C VAL A 29 19.22 26.36 6.02
N ASN A 30 19.65 27.01 7.11
CA ASN A 30 20.43 26.47 8.22
C ASN A 30 19.90 25.12 8.76
N ALA A 31 20.50 24.01 8.33
CA ALA A 31 20.22 22.67 8.85
C ALA A 31 20.99 22.46 10.17
N THR A 32 20.33 22.69 11.30
CA THR A 32 20.84 22.31 12.64
C THR A 32 20.07 21.12 13.26
N SER A 33 19.04 20.61 12.59
CA SER A 33 18.28 19.42 13.00
C SER A 33 18.34 18.31 11.94
N SER A 34 18.41 17.05 12.38
CA SER A 34 18.24 15.88 11.49
C SER A 34 16.87 15.94 10.79
N PRO A 35 16.77 15.47 9.52
CA PRO A 35 15.52 15.51 8.78
C PRO A 35 14.43 14.65 9.45
N THR A 36 13.19 15.12 9.42
CA THR A 36 12.03 14.39 9.93
C THR A 36 11.78 13.15 9.08
N THR A 37 11.83 11.96 9.68
CA THR A 37 11.43 10.73 8.99
C THR A 37 9.93 10.50 9.15
N TYR A 38 9.23 10.17 8.06
CA TYR A 38 7.81 9.85 8.14
C TYR A 38 7.39 8.66 7.26
N PHE A 39 6.25 8.06 7.58
CA PHE A 39 5.62 7.03 6.75
C PHE A 39 4.16 7.34 6.49
N LEU A 40 3.75 7.28 5.23
CA LEU A 40 2.35 7.26 4.84
C LEU A 40 1.83 5.82 4.98
N ILE A 41 0.87 5.62 5.86
CA ILE A 41 0.22 4.34 6.15
C ILE A 41 -1.28 4.42 5.87
N GLY A 42 -1.93 3.27 5.75
CA GLY A 42 -3.36 3.18 5.46
C GLY A 42 -3.68 1.93 4.64
N ALA A 43 -4.96 1.59 4.51
CA ALA A 43 -5.36 0.53 3.59
C ALA A 43 -4.99 0.89 2.13
N GLU A 44 -4.60 -0.11 1.34
CA GLU A 44 -4.47 0.09 -0.11
C GLU A 44 -5.79 0.60 -0.71
N ARG A 45 -5.68 1.39 -1.79
CA ARG A 45 -6.82 2.02 -2.49
C ARG A 45 -7.54 3.14 -1.71
N SER A 46 -7.05 3.50 -0.52
CA SER A 46 -7.51 4.68 0.24
C SER A 46 -7.03 6.02 -0.34
N GLY A 47 -6.24 6.01 -1.42
CA GLY A 47 -5.74 7.23 -2.06
C GLY A 47 -4.33 7.65 -1.64
N THR A 48 -3.56 6.74 -1.02
CA THR A 48 -2.18 7.00 -0.60
C THR A 48 -1.28 7.47 -1.73
N THR A 49 -1.48 6.95 -2.94
CA THR A 49 -0.74 7.42 -4.12
C THR A 49 -1.02 8.89 -4.46
N LEU A 50 -2.26 9.35 -4.29
CA LEU A 50 -2.61 10.76 -4.52
C LEU A 50 -1.89 11.65 -3.51
N LEU A 51 -1.97 11.30 -2.22
CA LEU A 51 -1.30 12.05 -1.16
C LEU A 51 0.22 12.05 -1.33
N ARG A 52 0.80 10.89 -1.67
CA ARG A 52 2.23 10.78 -2.02
C ARG A 52 2.64 11.75 -3.12
N LEU A 53 1.85 11.83 -4.21
CA LEU A 53 2.12 12.75 -5.30
C LEU A 53 2.07 14.21 -4.84
N MET A 54 1.15 14.58 -3.95
CA MET A 54 1.10 15.92 -3.37
C MET A 54 2.34 16.21 -2.52
N LEU A 55 2.76 15.26 -1.69
CA LEU A 55 3.96 15.39 -0.84
C LEU A 55 5.24 15.55 -1.66
N ASP A 56 5.38 14.77 -2.74
CA ASP A 56 6.56 14.79 -3.61
C ASP A 56 6.74 16.12 -4.37
N HIS A 57 5.70 16.97 -4.41
CA HIS A 57 5.78 18.30 -5.02
C HIS A 57 6.10 19.42 -4.01
N HIS A 58 6.20 19.13 -2.71
CA HIS A 58 6.68 20.10 -1.74
C HIS A 58 8.22 20.23 -1.82
N PRO A 59 8.80 21.43 -1.90
CA PRO A 59 10.24 21.60 -2.15
C PRO A 59 11.16 21.04 -1.04
N GLN A 60 10.64 20.92 0.18
CA GLN A 60 11.35 20.40 1.36
C GLN A 60 10.99 18.96 1.74
N ILE A 61 10.04 18.32 1.05
CA ILE A 61 9.65 16.93 1.34
C ILE A 61 10.19 16.03 0.24
N SER A 62 10.82 14.92 0.62
CA SER A 62 11.03 13.79 -0.27
C SER A 62 10.05 12.69 0.10
N CYS A 63 9.22 12.28 -0.86
CA CYS A 63 8.26 11.20 -0.67
C CYS A 63 8.55 10.06 -1.65
N GLY A 64 9.24 9.04 -1.14
CA GLY A 64 9.41 7.78 -1.83
C GLY A 64 8.05 7.14 -2.20
N GLY A 65 8.08 6.27 -3.20
CA GLY A 65 6.98 5.38 -3.58
C GLY A 65 6.50 4.41 -2.49
N GLU A 66 5.97 3.28 -2.93
CA GLU A 66 5.66 2.16 -2.04
C GLU A 66 6.96 1.48 -1.58
N PHE A 67 7.13 1.35 -0.27
CA PHE A 67 8.32 0.82 0.41
C PHE A 67 7.98 -0.40 1.28
N ASN A 68 6.94 -1.14 0.90
CA ASN A 68 6.50 -2.35 1.61
C ASN A 68 7.61 -3.41 1.70
N PHE A 69 8.57 -3.42 0.76
CA PHE A 69 9.68 -4.37 0.78
C PHE A 69 10.61 -4.23 1.99
N ALA A 70 10.58 -3.13 2.74
CA ALA A 70 11.35 -3.07 3.98
C ALA A 70 10.76 -3.92 5.11
N THR A 71 9.45 -4.19 5.08
CA THR A 71 8.72 -4.85 6.17
C THR A 71 8.11 -6.19 5.76
N GLU A 72 7.89 -6.43 4.47
CA GLU A 72 7.29 -7.66 3.93
C GLU A 72 8.21 -8.89 3.99
N PHE A 73 9.53 -8.71 4.07
CA PHE A 73 10.48 -9.84 4.05
C PHE A 73 10.82 -10.42 5.42
N LEU A 74 10.26 -9.87 6.49
CA LEU A 74 10.34 -10.47 7.82
C LEU A 74 9.76 -11.89 7.79
N ASN A 75 10.35 -12.77 8.59
CA ASN A 75 9.83 -14.11 8.77
C ASN A 75 8.47 -14.06 9.50
N PRO A 76 7.64 -15.12 9.43
CA PRO A 76 6.33 -15.13 10.09
C PRO A 76 6.37 -14.91 11.61
N ASP A 77 7.51 -15.16 12.25
CA ASP A 77 7.76 -14.91 13.67
C ASP A 77 8.30 -13.49 13.95
N GLY A 78 8.41 -12.65 12.93
CA GLY A 78 8.95 -11.29 13.01
C GLY A 78 10.48 -11.20 12.99
N SER A 79 11.19 -12.33 12.85
CA SER A 79 12.66 -12.34 12.76
C SER A 79 13.15 -11.88 11.38
N GLU A 80 14.38 -11.35 11.35
CA GLU A 80 15.02 -10.91 10.12
C GLU A 80 15.58 -12.11 9.35
N PRO A 81 15.35 -12.21 8.03
CA PRO A 81 15.97 -13.26 7.23
C PRO A 81 17.49 -13.04 7.10
N PRO A 82 18.29 -14.10 6.96
CA PRO A 82 19.72 -13.95 6.69
C PRO A 82 19.96 -13.30 5.31
N PRO A 83 21.06 -12.55 5.10
CA PRO A 83 21.28 -11.78 3.87
C PRO A 83 21.13 -12.57 2.54
N PRO A 84 21.65 -13.81 2.39
CA PRO A 84 21.49 -14.58 1.15
C PRO A 84 20.03 -14.94 0.84
N GLU A 85 19.20 -15.10 1.88
CA GLU A 85 17.78 -15.32 1.72
C GLU A 85 17.06 -14.02 1.38
N PHE A 86 17.41 -12.93 2.05
CA PHE A 86 16.85 -11.61 1.76
C PHE A 86 17.11 -11.21 0.30
N GLU A 87 18.36 -11.34 -0.17
CA GLU A 87 18.75 -11.07 -1.55
C GLU A 87 17.94 -11.91 -2.55
N ARG A 88 17.79 -13.21 -2.29
CA ARG A 88 17.01 -14.11 -3.14
C ARG A 88 15.55 -13.68 -3.23
N ARG A 89 14.93 -13.29 -2.10
CA ARG A 89 13.55 -12.81 -2.05
C ARG A 89 13.41 -11.44 -2.77
N LEU A 90 14.39 -10.54 -2.61
CA LEU A 90 14.43 -9.22 -3.27
C LEU A 90 14.54 -9.30 -4.79
N ARG A 91 15.32 -10.25 -5.34
CA ARG A 91 15.51 -10.40 -6.81
C ARG A 91 14.20 -10.68 -7.55
N GLY A 92 13.23 -11.33 -6.88
CA GLY A 92 11.89 -11.54 -7.41
C GLY A 92 10.95 -10.35 -7.22
N TYR A 93 11.33 -9.36 -6.42
CA TYR A 93 10.46 -8.25 -6.01
C TYR A 93 10.58 -7.06 -6.95
N ARG A 94 9.50 -6.75 -7.65
CA ARG A 94 9.51 -5.74 -8.70
C ARG A 94 9.82 -4.33 -8.19
N ALA A 95 9.31 -3.91 -7.03
CA ALA A 95 9.57 -2.56 -6.54
C ALA A 95 11.07 -2.36 -6.29
N PHE A 96 11.76 -3.38 -5.79
CA PHE A 96 13.22 -3.36 -5.63
C PHE A 96 13.92 -3.24 -6.99
N VAL A 97 13.54 -4.08 -7.96
CA VAL A 97 14.11 -4.04 -9.32
C VAL A 97 13.88 -2.69 -10.02
N ASP A 98 12.68 -2.11 -9.87
CA ASP A 98 12.32 -0.81 -10.49
C ASP A 98 12.92 0.39 -9.70
N SER A 99 13.27 0.23 -8.40
CA SER A 99 13.82 1.29 -7.54
C SER A 99 15.28 1.66 -7.83
N ALA A 100 16.00 0.86 -8.63
CA ALA A 100 17.44 0.97 -8.85
C ALA A 100 18.31 0.93 -7.57
N CYS A 101 17.74 0.54 -6.42
CA CYS A 101 18.49 0.32 -5.18
C CYS A 101 19.51 -0.81 -5.37
N SER A 102 20.65 -0.70 -4.69
CA SER A 102 21.70 -1.72 -4.76
C SER A 102 21.76 -2.56 -3.50
N PHE A 103 21.84 -3.88 -3.63
CA PHE A 103 22.01 -4.79 -2.51
C PHE A 103 23.50 -4.87 -2.13
N ASP A 104 23.80 -4.78 -0.84
CA ASP A 104 25.14 -4.95 -0.28
C ASP A 104 25.15 -6.20 0.63
N PRO A 105 25.78 -7.30 0.20
CA PRO A 105 25.78 -8.55 0.96
C PRO A 105 26.58 -8.48 2.27
N SER A 106 27.32 -7.40 2.53
CA SER A 106 28.02 -7.20 3.80
C SER A 106 27.15 -6.60 4.90
N LEU A 107 25.97 -6.05 4.56
CA LEU A 107 25.04 -5.46 5.52
C LEU A 107 24.10 -6.52 6.10
N ASP A 108 23.74 -6.32 7.37
CA ASP A 108 22.60 -7.02 7.96
C ASP A 108 21.27 -6.45 7.42
N TYR A 109 20.15 -7.10 7.76
CA TYR A 109 18.84 -6.71 7.27
C TYR A 109 18.49 -5.26 7.63
N ALA A 110 18.74 -4.86 8.88
CA ALA A 110 18.40 -3.52 9.38
C ALA A 110 19.20 -2.43 8.64
N ALA A 111 20.51 -2.60 8.50
CA ALA A 111 21.37 -1.67 7.77
C ALA A 111 21.02 -1.63 6.28
N GLN A 112 20.67 -2.78 5.69
CA GLN A 112 20.25 -2.87 4.30
C GLN A 112 18.94 -2.12 4.05
N VAL A 113 17.97 -2.24 4.96
CA VAL A 113 16.69 -1.53 4.91
C VAL A 113 16.85 -0.03 5.08
N GLN A 114 17.72 0.42 6.00
CA GLN A 114 18.06 1.84 6.15
C GLN A 114 18.67 2.41 4.87
N ARG A 115 19.63 1.68 4.28
CA ARG A 115 20.25 2.08 3.02
C ARG A 115 19.23 2.17 1.87
N PHE A 116 18.30 1.22 1.79
CA PHE A 116 17.23 1.30 0.80
C PHE A 116 16.33 2.51 1.02
N PHE A 117 15.99 2.82 2.26
CA PHE A 117 15.21 4.02 2.55
C PHE A 117 15.96 5.28 2.12
N ASP A 118 17.27 5.33 2.33
CA ASP A 118 18.11 6.45 1.91
C ASP A 118 18.23 6.57 0.38
N ASP A 119 18.38 5.46 -0.34
CA ASP A 119 18.40 5.44 -1.81
C ASP A 119 17.03 5.84 -2.39
N PHE A 120 15.95 5.43 -1.70
CA PHE A 120 14.57 5.63 -2.14
C PHE A 120 14.05 7.03 -1.85
N CYS A 121 14.48 7.63 -0.74
CA CYS A 121 14.14 8.99 -0.33
C CYS A 121 15.32 9.92 -0.61
N GLY A 122 15.15 10.85 -1.54
CA GLY A 122 16.15 11.89 -1.80
C GLY A 122 16.36 12.85 -0.63
N ALA A 123 17.12 13.92 -0.89
CA ALA A 123 17.35 14.98 0.09
C ALA A 123 16.08 15.83 0.33
N GLY A 124 15.81 16.12 1.60
CA GLY A 124 14.71 16.96 2.06
C GLY A 124 14.72 17.10 3.57
N ASP A 125 14.04 18.12 4.09
CA ASP A 125 13.90 18.36 5.52
C ASP A 125 12.90 17.39 6.16
N ALA A 126 11.97 16.84 5.37
CA ALA A 126 11.21 15.64 5.71
C ALA A 126 11.39 14.57 4.63
N ARG A 127 11.69 13.33 5.05
CA ARG A 127 11.93 12.18 4.18
C ARG A 127 11.00 11.06 4.57
N GLY A 128 10.30 10.47 3.60
CA GLY A 128 9.35 9.43 3.93
C GLY A 128 8.94 8.58 2.74
N ALA A 129 8.21 7.50 3.05
CA ALA A 129 7.73 6.55 2.05
C ALA A 129 6.34 6.02 2.41
N THR A 130 5.70 5.30 1.49
CA THR A 130 4.39 4.69 1.73
C THR A 130 4.55 3.22 2.14
N VAL A 131 3.94 2.81 3.26
CA VAL A 131 3.94 1.43 3.75
C VAL A 131 2.53 0.99 4.14
N HIS A 132 2.07 -0.11 3.56
CA HIS A 132 0.72 -0.63 3.71
C HIS A 132 0.63 -1.87 4.61
N PHE A 133 1.74 -2.56 4.85
CA PHE A 133 1.77 -3.86 5.52
C PHE A 133 2.91 -3.97 6.51
N ASN A 134 2.71 -4.78 7.56
CA ASN A 134 3.69 -5.04 8.60
C ASN A 134 4.24 -3.73 9.21
N ILE A 135 3.38 -2.72 9.38
CA ILE A 135 3.76 -1.39 9.85
C ILE A 135 4.30 -1.43 11.28
N SER A 136 3.94 -2.46 12.06
CA SER A 136 4.44 -2.72 13.42
C SER A 136 5.96 -2.91 13.49
N ALA A 137 6.60 -3.24 12.35
CA ALA A 137 8.05 -3.33 12.26
C ALA A 137 8.75 -1.98 12.09
N LEU A 138 8.06 -0.93 11.63
CA LEU A 138 8.67 0.37 11.33
C LEU A 138 9.40 0.99 12.53
N PRO A 139 8.87 0.98 13.77
CA PRO A 139 9.55 1.57 14.92
C PRO A 139 10.86 0.88 15.32
N ARG A 140 11.08 -0.38 14.88
CA ARG A 140 12.36 -1.09 15.08
C ARG A 140 13.48 -0.41 14.30
N TYR A 141 13.18 0.12 13.12
CA TYR A 141 14.15 0.74 12.23
C TYR A 141 14.13 2.26 12.36
N TRP A 142 12.96 2.87 12.49
CA TRP A 142 12.80 4.32 12.65
C TRP A 142 12.02 4.63 13.93
N PRO A 143 12.69 4.59 15.10
CA PRO A 143 12.03 4.78 16.39
C PRO A 143 11.42 6.16 16.56
N GLU A 144 11.93 7.18 15.89
CA GLU A 144 11.43 8.57 15.97
C GLU A 144 10.57 8.97 14.77
N ALA A 145 10.18 8.03 13.91
CA ALA A 145 9.36 8.34 12.75
C ALA A 145 7.98 8.86 13.14
N ARG A 146 7.46 9.76 12.30
CA ARG A 146 6.07 10.21 12.31
C ARG A 146 5.26 9.41 11.29
N PHE A 147 3.97 9.22 11.55
CA PHE A 147 3.11 8.40 10.71
C PHE A 147 1.91 9.22 10.26
N ILE A 148 1.62 9.18 8.97
CA ILE A 148 0.44 9.82 8.38
C ILE A 148 -0.49 8.69 7.99
N HIS A 149 -1.60 8.55 8.70
CA HIS A 149 -2.60 7.54 8.42
C HIS A 149 -3.69 8.12 7.51
N LEU A 150 -3.80 7.58 6.30
CA LEU A 150 -4.87 7.94 5.37
C LEU A 150 -5.98 6.89 5.38
N ILE A 151 -7.14 7.30 5.87
CA ILE A 151 -8.36 6.50 5.86
C ILE A 151 -9.32 6.94 4.76
N ARG A 152 -10.06 5.99 4.21
CA ARG A 152 -11.14 6.23 3.24
C ARG A 152 -12.33 5.33 3.55
N ASP A 153 -13.53 5.78 3.19
CA ASP A 153 -14.75 4.99 3.30
C ASP A 153 -14.57 3.61 2.63
N PRO A 154 -14.72 2.49 3.37
CA PRO A 154 -14.49 1.16 2.84
C PRO A 154 -15.40 0.81 1.66
N ARG A 155 -16.55 1.48 1.54
CA ARG A 155 -17.49 1.30 0.43
C ARG A 155 -16.93 1.85 -0.90
N ASP A 156 -16.03 2.83 -0.85
CA ASP A 156 -15.27 3.28 -2.04
C ASP A 156 -13.99 2.48 -2.28
N VAL A 157 -13.44 1.84 -1.24
CA VAL A 157 -12.21 1.03 -1.29
C VAL A 157 -12.48 -0.36 -1.88
N ALA A 158 -13.46 -1.09 -1.34
CA ALA A 158 -13.72 -2.50 -1.67
C ALA A 158 -13.97 -2.76 -3.18
N PRO A 159 -14.74 -1.94 -3.91
CA PRO A 159 -14.94 -2.13 -5.35
C PRO A 159 -13.65 -1.92 -6.14
N SER A 160 -12.78 -1.00 -5.70
CA SER A 160 -11.47 -0.82 -6.33
C SER A 160 -10.59 -2.04 -6.11
N ALA A 161 -10.58 -2.64 -4.92
CA ALA A 161 -9.82 -3.85 -4.64
C ALA A 161 -10.34 -5.07 -5.44
N MET A 162 -11.67 -5.19 -5.55
CA MET A 162 -12.31 -6.24 -6.37
C MET A 162 -11.96 -6.08 -7.86
N LYS A 163 -11.95 -4.85 -8.41
CA LYS A 163 -11.57 -4.58 -9.80
C LYS A 163 -10.12 -4.98 -10.11
N MET A 164 -9.24 -4.95 -9.10
CA MET A 164 -7.85 -5.43 -9.23
C MET A 164 -7.73 -6.95 -9.21
N GLY A 165 -8.84 -7.68 -9.02
CA GLY A 165 -8.85 -9.14 -8.92
C GLY A 165 -8.36 -9.68 -7.57
N TRP A 166 -8.18 -8.82 -6.56
CA TRP A 166 -7.69 -9.21 -5.23
C TRP A 166 -8.73 -9.99 -4.42
N ALA A 167 -10.00 -9.83 -4.77
CA ALA A 167 -11.11 -10.56 -4.20
C ALA A 167 -12.19 -10.77 -5.29
N GLY A 168 -12.94 -11.85 -5.18
CA GLY A 168 -14.01 -12.20 -6.11
C GLY A 168 -15.38 -11.59 -5.79
N ASN A 169 -15.48 -10.89 -4.66
CA ASN A 169 -16.65 -10.09 -4.29
C ASN A 169 -16.26 -8.99 -3.30
N VAL A 170 -17.16 -8.02 -3.13
CA VAL A 170 -16.93 -6.85 -2.26
C VAL A 170 -16.82 -7.20 -0.77
N TYR A 171 -17.43 -8.31 -0.32
CA TYR A 171 -17.37 -8.76 1.07
C TYR A 171 -15.94 -9.18 1.46
N HIS A 172 -15.29 -9.98 0.62
CA HIS A 172 -13.87 -10.34 0.80
C HIS A 172 -12.92 -9.21 0.43
N ALA A 173 -13.31 -8.31 -0.49
CA ALA A 173 -12.51 -7.12 -0.78
C ALA A 173 -12.45 -6.18 0.44
N ALA A 174 -13.56 -5.99 1.14
CA ALA A 174 -13.64 -5.15 2.34
C ALA A 174 -12.83 -5.71 3.52
N ARG A 175 -12.58 -7.03 3.56
CA ARG A 175 -11.72 -7.67 4.57
C ARG A 175 -10.30 -7.11 4.56
N ARG A 176 -9.74 -6.76 3.39
CA ARG A 176 -8.39 -6.16 3.31
C ARG A 176 -8.31 -4.82 4.03
N TRP A 177 -9.35 -4.00 3.88
CA TRP A 177 -9.48 -2.74 4.60
C TRP A 177 -9.61 -3.00 6.11
N GLN A 178 -10.44 -3.96 6.52
CA GLN A 178 -10.60 -4.33 7.93
C GLN A 178 -9.29 -4.80 8.57
N GLU A 179 -8.52 -5.64 7.87
CA GLU A 179 -7.23 -6.14 8.35
C GLU A 179 -6.21 -5.00 8.49
N ALA A 180 -6.17 -4.06 7.54
CA ALA A 180 -5.30 -2.89 7.62
C ALA A 180 -5.69 -1.98 8.81
N GLU A 181 -6.97 -1.66 9.00
CA GLU A 181 -7.42 -0.83 10.12
C GLU A 181 -7.19 -1.50 11.48
N ALA A 182 -7.32 -2.83 11.57
CA ALA A 182 -6.98 -3.57 12.77
C ALA A 182 -5.47 -3.51 13.07
N GLU A 183 -4.62 -3.60 12.04
CA GLU A 183 -3.18 -3.42 12.18
C GLU A 183 -2.82 -2.00 12.66
N ILE A 184 -3.48 -0.98 12.10
CA ILE A 184 -3.30 0.42 12.50
C ILE A 184 -3.75 0.67 13.94
N ALA A 185 -4.84 0.03 14.38
CA ALA A 185 -5.29 0.11 15.78
C ALA A 185 -4.24 -0.47 16.74
N ALA A 186 -3.71 -1.66 16.47
CA ALA A 186 -2.63 -2.24 17.26
C ALA A 186 -1.34 -1.40 17.20
N PHE A 187 -1.06 -0.82 16.04
CA PHE A 187 0.11 0.03 15.83
C PHE A 187 0.05 1.31 16.67
N ARG A 188 -1.13 1.93 16.81
CA ARG A 188 -1.34 3.09 17.69
C ARG A 188 -0.95 2.79 19.13
N GLU A 189 -1.30 1.63 19.65
CA GLU A 189 -0.93 1.22 21.01
C GLU A 189 0.60 1.11 21.17
N GLN A 190 1.30 0.71 20.10
CA GLN A 190 2.76 0.59 20.08
C GLN A 190 3.45 1.96 20.02
N VAL A 191 2.98 2.89 19.16
CA VAL A 191 3.69 4.14 18.91
C VAL A 191 3.15 5.36 19.65
N GLY A 192 1.92 5.31 20.12
CA GLY A 192 1.22 6.43 20.73
C GLY A 192 0.70 7.45 19.71
N ASP A 193 -0.47 8.04 20.01
CA ASP A 193 -1.21 8.91 19.09
C ASP A 193 -0.44 10.17 18.67
N ALA A 194 0.46 10.68 19.51
CA ALA A 194 1.24 11.88 19.19
C ALA A 194 2.14 11.72 17.95
N ARG A 195 2.44 10.48 17.55
CA ARG A 195 3.22 10.16 16.35
C ARG A 195 2.36 9.83 15.14
N ILE A 196 1.02 9.86 15.23
CA ILE A 196 0.12 9.54 14.13
C ILE A 196 -0.78 10.73 13.82
N LEU A 197 -0.76 11.18 12.56
CA LEU A 197 -1.73 12.12 12.01
C LEU A 197 -2.76 11.36 11.18
N ASP A 198 -4.03 11.44 11.58
CA ASP A 198 -5.14 10.91 10.80
C ASP A 198 -5.66 11.92 9.78
N LEU A 199 -5.76 11.47 8.53
CA LEU A 199 -6.37 12.19 7.42
C LEU A 199 -7.45 11.33 6.78
N ARG A 200 -8.60 11.95 6.51
CA ARG A 200 -9.67 11.33 5.71
C ARG A 200 -9.46 11.69 4.26
N PHE A 201 -9.53 10.69 3.38
CA PHE A 201 -9.44 10.89 1.93
C PHE A 201 -10.51 11.88 1.45
N GLU A 202 -11.72 11.79 2.00
CA GLU A 202 -12.85 12.66 1.63
C GLU A 202 -12.55 14.13 1.94
N ASP A 203 -11.93 14.41 3.08
CA ASP A 203 -11.52 15.76 3.47
C ASP A 203 -10.34 16.22 2.61
N LEU A 204 -9.39 15.33 2.30
CA LEU A 204 -8.23 15.64 1.46
C LEU A 204 -8.64 16.07 0.05
N VAL A 205 -9.67 15.45 -0.55
CA VAL A 205 -10.11 15.81 -1.90
C VAL A 205 -11.08 16.99 -1.94
N THR A 206 -11.70 17.32 -0.80
CA THR A 206 -12.67 18.43 -0.69
C THR A 206 -12.00 19.71 -0.23
N GLU A 207 -11.07 19.63 0.73
CA GLU A 207 -10.35 20.75 1.33
C GLU A 207 -8.82 20.48 1.35
N PRO A 208 -8.19 20.27 0.18
CA PRO A 208 -6.80 19.84 0.09
C PRO A 208 -5.82 20.78 0.79
N GLU A 209 -5.96 22.10 0.63
CA GLU A 209 -5.05 23.09 1.22
C GLU A 209 -5.07 23.02 2.75
N THR A 210 -6.25 22.88 3.35
CA THR A 210 -6.42 22.73 4.81
C THR A 210 -5.74 21.46 5.31
N GLN A 211 -5.99 20.31 4.65
CA GLN A 211 -5.43 19.04 5.08
C GLN A 211 -3.92 18.95 4.87
N LEU A 212 -3.41 19.50 3.77
CA LEU A 212 -1.98 19.58 3.50
C LEU A 212 -1.27 20.55 4.45
N GLY A 213 -1.91 21.66 4.84
CA GLY A 213 -1.39 22.55 5.87
C GLY A 213 -1.20 21.86 7.22
N ARG A 214 -2.22 21.11 7.69
CA ARG A 214 -2.14 20.29 8.91
C ARG A 214 -1.04 19.22 8.82
N LEU A 215 -0.89 18.59 7.66
CA LEU A 215 0.16 17.61 7.41
C LEU A 215 1.55 18.25 7.49
N CYS A 216 1.78 19.38 6.81
CA CYS A 216 3.05 20.08 6.85
C CYS A 216 3.40 20.51 8.28
N GLU A 217 2.44 21.06 9.03
CA GLU A 217 2.64 21.41 10.44
C GLU A 217 3.05 20.18 11.27
N PHE A 218 2.37 19.05 11.07
CA PHE A 218 2.72 17.78 11.71
C PHE A 218 4.12 17.29 11.34
N LEU A 219 4.65 17.62 10.15
CA LEU A 219 6.04 17.33 9.76
C LEU A 219 7.04 18.42 10.18
N GLY A 220 6.56 19.55 10.73
CA GLY A 220 7.38 20.70 11.12
C GLY A 220 7.77 21.61 9.94
N LEU A 221 6.96 21.64 8.89
CA LEU A 221 7.17 22.41 7.66
C LEU A 221 6.03 23.40 7.41
N ALA A 222 6.30 24.43 6.61
CA ALA A 222 5.25 25.29 6.08
C ALA A 222 4.49 24.58 4.95
N TYR A 223 3.26 25.00 4.68
CA TYR A 223 2.55 24.58 3.47
C TYR A 223 3.16 25.25 2.23
N ASP A 224 3.25 24.52 1.13
CA ASP A 224 3.65 25.04 -0.18
C ASP A 224 2.58 24.70 -1.25
N PRO A 225 2.04 25.70 -1.98
CA PRO A 225 1.05 25.47 -3.04
C PRO A 225 1.52 24.54 -4.18
N LEU A 226 2.83 24.36 -4.36
CA LEU A 226 3.37 23.42 -5.36
C LEU A 226 2.88 21.99 -5.12
N MET A 227 2.49 21.63 -3.89
CA MET A 227 1.89 20.34 -3.57
C MET A 227 0.66 19.99 -4.43
N LEU A 228 -0.04 20.98 -4.99
CA LEU A 228 -1.20 20.77 -5.88
C LEU A 228 -0.86 20.80 -7.37
N SER A 229 0.42 20.98 -7.72
CA SER A 229 0.89 21.08 -9.11
C SER A 229 1.19 19.73 -9.76
N TYR A 230 1.06 18.62 -9.03
CA TYR A 230 1.30 17.27 -9.53
C TYR A 230 0.54 16.86 -10.81
N PRO A 231 -0.66 17.40 -11.15
CA PRO A 231 -1.32 17.07 -12.41
C PRO A 231 -0.51 17.49 -13.65
N ALA A 232 0.38 18.48 -13.55
CA ALA A 232 1.22 18.91 -14.65
C ALA A 232 2.30 17.89 -15.04
N HIS A 233 2.61 16.95 -14.15
CA HIS A 233 3.72 16.01 -14.30
C HIS A 233 3.29 14.54 -14.23
N THR A 234 1.99 14.29 -14.09
CA THR A 234 1.45 12.94 -13.90
C THR A 234 0.16 12.73 -14.71
N THR A 235 -0.33 11.50 -14.75
CA THR A 235 -1.64 11.16 -15.32
C THR A 235 -2.79 11.37 -14.34
N TYR A 236 -2.51 11.85 -13.13
CA TYR A 236 -3.52 12.08 -12.10
C TYR A 236 -4.15 13.46 -12.26
N PRO A 237 -5.49 13.55 -12.21
CA PRO A 237 -6.15 14.85 -12.21
C PRO A 237 -5.94 15.57 -10.87
N ALA A 238 -6.25 16.87 -10.87
CA ALA A 238 -6.39 17.65 -9.65
C ALA A 238 -7.40 17.00 -8.68
N PRO A 239 -7.34 17.32 -7.37
CA PRO A 239 -8.27 16.77 -6.39
C PRO A 239 -9.71 17.03 -6.81
N ASP A 240 -10.53 15.99 -6.72
CA ASP A 240 -11.91 16.00 -7.19
C ASP A 240 -12.83 15.59 -6.03
N ALA A 241 -13.59 16.54 -5.51
CA ALA A 241 -14.55 16.30 -4.44
C ALA A 241 -15.60 15.25 -4.82
N SER A 242 -15.89 15.06 -6.12
CA SER A 242 -16.79 14.00 -6.60
C SER A 242 -16.20 12.59 -6.44
N ALA A 243 -14.94 12.47 -6.06
CA ALA A 243 -14.31 11.20 -5.70
C ALA A 243 -14.73 10.71 -4.30
N ALA A 244 -15.28 11.59 -3.46
CA ALA A 244 -15.85 11.24 -2.16
C ALA A 244 -17.23 10.60 -2.31
N ALA A 245 -17.51 9.57 -1.52
CA ALA A 245 -18.80 8.88 -1.45
C ALA A 245 -19.35 8.39 -2.82
N ARG A 246 -18.46 8.00 -3.75
CA ARG A 246 -18.85 7.51 -5.09
C ARG A 246 -19.68 6.25 -5.03
N TRP A 247 -19.49 5.45 -3.99
CA TRP A 247 -20.24 4.24 -3.71
C TRP A 247 -21.75 4.46 -3.74
N LYS A 248 -22.23 5.65 -3.32
CA LYS A 248 -23.67 6.00 -3.33
C LYS A 248 -24.30 5.95 -4.72
N GLN A 249 -23.50 6.23 -5.76
CA GLN A 249 -23.97 6.27 -7.15
C GLN A 249 -23.61 5.01 -7.93
N LYS A 250 -22.56 4.29 -7.50
CA LYS A 250 -21.94 3.21 -8.28
C LYS A 250 -22.22 1.81 -7.77
N LEU A 251 -22.59 1.65 -6.49
CA LEU A 251 -22.81 0.33 -5.92
C LEU A 251 -24.28 -0.03 -5.85
N ALA A 252 -24.56 -1.30 -6.15
CA ALA A 252 -25.85 -1.90 -5.87
C ALA A 252 -26.05 -1.97 -4.35
N ALA A 253 -27.30 -1.84 -3.89
CA ALA A 253 -27.65 -1.90 -2.48
C ALA A 253 -27.10 -3.17 -1.80
N ARG A 254 -27.13 -4.30 -2.51
CA ARG A 254 -26.60 -5.58 -2.02
C ARG A 254 -25.10 -5.53 -1.72
N ASP A 255 -24.33 -4.86 -2.57
CA ASP A 255 -22.88 -4.72 -2.38
C ASP A 255 -22.57 -3.81 -1.20
N VAL A 256 -23.30 -2.70 -1.06
CA VAL A 256 -23.20 -1.81 0.10
C VAL A 256 -23.49 -2.58 1.39
N GLN A 257 -24.59 -3.33 1.41
CA GLN A 257 -24.98 -4.16 2.55
C GLN A 257 -23.93 -5.21 2.91
N LEU A 258 -23.32 -5.87 1.92
CA LEU A 258 -22.25 -6.85 2.15
C LEU A 258 -21.00 -6.19 2.74
N ILE A 259 -20.55 -5.06 2.17
CA ILE A 259 -19.40 -4.32 2.70
C ILE A 259 -19.67 -3.93 4.15
N GLU A 260 -20.81 -3.29 4.40
CA GLU A 260 -21.20 -2.88 5.76
C GLU A 260 -21.31 -4.08 6.70
N ALA A 261 -21.88 -5.21 6.29
CA ALA A 261 -21.94 -6.41 7.13
C ALA A 261 -20.55 -6.90 7.58
N ARG A 262 -19.49 -6.66 6.79
CA ARG A 262 -18.11 -7.02 7.16
C ARG A 262 -17.45 -5.97 8.05
N VAL A 263 -17.64 -4.68 7.76
CA VAL A 263 -16.79 -3.61 8.33
C VAL A 263 -17.54 -2.50 9.08
N ARG A 264 -18.84 -2.66 9.34
CA ARG A 264 -19.70 -1.63 9.93
C ARG A 264 -19.15 -1.04 11.22
N GLU A 265 -18.71 -1.87 12.17
CA GLU A 265 -18.22 -1.38 13.47
C GLU A 265 -16.98 -0.49 13.30
N THR A 266 -15.96 -0.96 12.58
CA THR A 266 -14.73 -0.20 12.29
C THR A 266 -15.03 1.07 11.47
N MET A 267 -15.93 0.98 10.49
CA MET A 267 -16.39 2.12 9.70
C MET A 267 -17.04 3.20 10.59
N GLN A 268 -17.90 2.79 11.52
CA GLN A 268 -18.56 3.69 12.47
C GLN A 268 -17.59 4.30 13.47
N ALA A 269 -16.59 3.55 13.94
CA ALA A 269 -15.53 4.07 14.82
C ALA A 269 -14.78 5.24 14.15
N TRP A 270 -14.64 5.17 12.83
CA TRP A 270 -14.09 6.25 12.01
C TRP A 270 -15.13 7.29 11.56
N GLY A 271 -16.33 7.32 12.14
CA GLY A 271 -17.34 8.35 11.84
C GLY A 271 -18.01 8.23 10.47
N TYR A 272 -17.83 7.12 9.76
CA TYR A 272 -18.58 6.86 8.53
C TYR A 272 -19.96 6.28 8.87
N ALA A 273 -21.02 7.06 8.61
CA ALA A 273 -22.38 6.62 8.85
C ALA A 273 -22.76 5.40 7.96
N PRO A 274 -23.46 4.40 8.51
CA PRO A 274 -24.06 3.34 7.71
C PRO A 274 -25.05 3.91 6.69
N SER A 275 -25.23 3.17 5.59
CA SER A 275 -26.24 3.49 4.59
C SER A 275 -27.66 3.33 5.14
N GLU A 276 -28.63 3.90 4.43
CA GLU A 276 -30.06 3.76 4.74
C GLU A 276 -30.61 2.36 4.38
N HIS A 277 -29.79 1.49 3.79
CA HIS A 277 -30.20 0.13 3.49
C HIS A 277 -30.36 -0.71 4.77
N PRO A 278 -31.34 -1.62 4.83
CA PRO A 278 -31.51 -2.49 5.98
C PRO A 278 -30.23 -3.33 6.19
N PRO A 279 -29.75 -3.49 7.44
CA PRO A 279 -28.57 -4.30 7.70
C PRO A 279 -28.74 -5.72 7.18
N LEU A 280 -27.68 -6.25 6.57
CA LEU A 280 -27.64 -7.63 6.12
C LEU A 280 -26.94 -8.49 7.17
N ALA A 281 -27.65 -9.47 7.71
CA ALA A 281 -27.02 -10.55 8.46
C ALA A 281 -26.32 -11.49 7.47
N VAL A 282 -25.03 -11.72 7.68
CA VAL A 282 -24.26 -12.74 6.94
C VAL A 282 -24.17 -13.98 7.83
N ASP A 283 -25.07 -14.93 7.59
CA ASP A 283 -25.02 -16.23 8.25
C ASP A 283 -23.94 -17.13 7.64
N ALA A 284 -23.71 -18.30 8.26
CA ALA A 284 -22.70 -19.24 7.83
C ALA A 284 -22.92 -19.78 6.40
N ALA A 285 -24.17 -19.87 5.94
CA ALA A 285 -24.48 -20.37 4.59
C ALA A 285 -24.11 -19.32 3.54
N LEU A 286 -24.49 -18.06 3.77
CA LEU A 286 -24.12 -16.95 2.91
C LEU A 286 -22.61 -16.70 2.93
N GLU A 287 -21.95 -16.79 4.09
CA GLU A 287 -20.49 -16.65 4.17
C GLU A 287 -19.78 -17.74 3.36
N ALA A 288 -20.20 -19.00 3.47
CA ALA A 288 -19.66 -20.10 2.69
C ALA A 288 -19.88 -19.91 1.17
N GLN A 289 -21.04 -19.37 0.77
CA GLN A 289 -21.30 -19.02 -0.62
C GLN A 289 -20.36 -17.92 -1.12
N LEU A 290 -20.17 -16.86 -0.33
CA LEU A 290 -19.27 -15.75 -0.67
C LEU A 290 -17.82 -16.22 -0.75
N GLU A 291 -17.39 -17.14 0.12
CA GLU A 291 -16.07 -17.76 0.06
C GLU A 291 -15.88 -18.65 -1.17
N ASP A 292 -16.89 -19.43 -1.57
CA ASP A 292 -16.82 -20.22 -2.80
C ASP A 292 -16.78 -19.31 -4.04
N GLN A 293 -17.58 -18.25 -4.07
CA GLN A 293 -17.54 -17.24 -5.14
C GLN A 293 -16.15 -16.60 -5.25
N ASP A 294 -15.59 -16.18 -4.12
CA ASP A 294 -14.26 -15.57 -4.06
C ASP A 294 -13.17 -16.53 -4.56
N ARG A 295 -13.19 -17.78 -4.10
CA ARG A 295 -12.25 -18.82 -4.53
C ARG A 295 -12.35 -19.11 -6.02
N LYS A 296 -13.57 -19.19 -6.57
CA LYS A 296 -13.80 -19.41 -8.01
C LYS A 296 -13.27 -18.25 -8.85
N ALA A 297 -13.60 -17.02 -8.47
CA ALA A 297 -13.14 -15.82 -9.17
C ALA A 297 -11.62 -15.70 -9.14
N ARG A 298 -10.97 -15.91 -7.98
CA ARG A 298 -9.50 -15.88 -7.89
C ARG A 298 -8.84 -16.99 -8.71
N ARG A 299 -9.41 -18.20 -8.73
CA ARG A 299 -8.93 -19.29 -9.60
C ARG A 299 -9.04 -18.90 -11.07
N GLN A 300 -10.17 -18.33 -11.49
CA GLN A 300 -10.38 -17.88 -12.86
C GLN A 300 -9.38 -16.79 -13.23
N ALA A 301 -9.21 -15.76 -12.40
CA ALA A 301 -8.25 -14.69 -12.62
C ALA A 301 -6.81 -15.23 -12.77
N ARG A 302 -6.41 -16.22 -11.96
CA ARG A 302 -5.11 -16.90 -12.11
C ARG A 302 -5.00 -17.66 -13.42
N VAL A 303 -6.06 -18.35 -13.84
CA VAL A 303 -6.07 -19.09 -15.13
C VAL A 303 -5.98 -18.12 -16.30
N GLU A 304 -6.72 -17.02 -16.27
CA GLU A 304 -6.66 -15.97 -17.30
C GLU A 304 -5.27 -15.32 -17.35
N LYS A 305 -4.64 -15.10 -16.19
CA LYS A 305 -3.33 -14.48 -16.09
C LYS A 305 -2.19 -15.39 -16.54
N TYR A 306 -2.13 -16.60 -16.01
CA TYR A 306 -0.97 -17.50 -16.14
C TYR A 306 -1.17 -18.60 -17.17
N GLY A 307 -2.42 -18.92 -17.51
CA GLY A 307 -2.78 -20.10 -18.29
C GLY A 307 -2.68 -21.41 -17.49
N LEU A 308 -3.49 -22.40 -17.88
CA LEU A 308 -3.55 -23.71 -17.21
C LEU A 308 -2.21 -24.45 -17.22
N GLY A 309 -1.45 -24.36 -18.31
CA GLY A 309 -0.18 -25.05 -18.46
C GLY A 309 0.89 -24.58 -17.46
N LEU A 310 0.97 -23.26 -17.22
CA LEU A 310 1.95 -22.71 -16.28
C LEU A 310 1.57 -23.02 -14.83
N LEU A 311 0.28 -22.93 -14.50
CA LEU A 311 -0.23 -23.31 -13.18
C LEU A 311 0.01 -24.81 -12.88
N ALA A 312 -0.23 -25.68 -13.87
CA ALA A 312 0.06 -27.11 -13.74
C ALA A 312 1.57 -27.37 -13.56
N SER A 313 2.43 -26.69 -14.35
CA SER A 313 3.89 -26.76 -14.19
C SER A 313 4.32 -26.31 -12.80
N HIS A 314 3.72 -25.24 -12.25
CA HIS A 314 4.07 -24.72 -10.93
C HIS A 314 3.69 -25.72 -9.84
N TRP A 315 2.48 -26.26 -9.92
CA TRP A 315 2.02 -27.27 -8.97
C TRP A 315 2.85 -28.57 -9.04
N LEU A 316 3.11 -29.10 -10.24
CA LEU A 316 3.89 -30.32 -10.44
C LEU A 316 5.34 -30.16 -9.95
N SER A 317 5.99 -29.05 -10.30
CA SER A 317 7.37 -28.79 -9.89
C SER A 317 7.55 -28.76 -8.37
N ARG A 318 6.59 -28.15 -7.64
CA ARG A 318 6.56 -28.16 -6.17
C ARG A 318 6.26 -29.54 -5.60
N ARG A 319 5.31 -30.27 -6.18
CA ARG A 319 4.92 -31.61 -5.71
C ARG A 319 6.05 -32.63 -5.84
N LEU A 320 6.88 -32.49 -6.88
CA LEU A 320 8.02 -33.37 -7.18
C LEU A 320 9.34 -32.87 -6.58
N GLY A 321 9.40 -31.65 -6.05
CA GLY A 321 10.57 -31.09 -5.36
C GLY A 321 11.75 -30.75 -6.26
N TRP A 322 11.54 -30.58 -7.56
CA TRP A 322 12.61 -30.30 -8.53
C TRP A 322 12.95 -28.81 -8.58
N ARG A 323 13.96 -28.40 -7.80
CA ARG A 323 14.33 -26.98 -7.62
C ARG A 323 14.53 -26.22 -8.93
N SER A 324 15.31 -26.74 -9.87
CA SER A 324 15.58 -26.05 -11.14
C SER A 324 14.35 -25.92 -12.06
N TRP A 325 13.36 -26.80 -11.91
CA TRP A 325 12.08 -26.68 -12.63
C TRP A 325 11.15 -25.68 -11.94
N GLN A 326 11.12 -25.72 -10.61
CA GLN A 326 10.39 -24.75 -9.80
C GLN A 326 10.89 -23.33 -10.09
N GLU A 327 12.20 -23.09 -10.02
CA GLU A 327 12.82 -21.79 -10.30
C GLU A 327 12.46 -21.27 -11.71
N ARG A 328 12.55 -22.12 -12.74
CA ARG A 328 12.15 -21.73 -14.11
C ARG A 328 10.68 -21.38 -14.23
N THR A 329 9.82 -22.12 -13.51
CA THR A 329 8.38 -21.87 -13.53
C THR A 329 8.02 -20.59 -12.79
N GLU A 330 8.62 -20.37 -11.61
CA GLU A 330 8.46 -19.15 -10.81
C GLU A 330 8.96 -17.93 -11.58
N GLN A 331 10.14 -18.02 -12.23
CA GLN A 331 10.66 -16.94 -13.06
C GLN A 331 9.68 -16.57 -14.19
N ARG A 332 9.08 -17.58 -14.85
CA ARG A 332 8.11 -17.34 -15.92
C ARG A 332 6.80 -16.73 -15.41
N MET A 333 6.34 -17.11 -14.21
CA MET A 333 5.20 -16.45 -13.56
C MET A 333 5.55 -15.00 -13.19
N MET A 334 6.75 -14.74 -12.66
CA MET A 334 7.24 -13.38 -12.38
C MET A 334 7.32 -12.53 -13.65
N ASP A 335 7.74 -13.09 -14.78
CA ASP A 335 7.80 -12.40 -16.06
C ASP A 335 6.40 -12.06 -16.60
N ILE A 336 5.43 -12.97 -16.47
CA ILE A 336 4.02 -12.69 -16.79
C ILE A 336 3.49 -11.58 -15.90
N ASN A 337 3.77 -11.62 -14.61
CA ASN A 337 3.39 -10.55 -13.69
C ASN A 337 4.02 -9.22 -14.10
N ARG A 338 5.26 -9.23 -14.58
CA ARG A 338 5.92 -8.04 -15.13
C ARG A 338 5.21 -7.52 -16.40
N ALA A 339 4.70 -8.42 -17.24
CA ALA A 339 4.08 -8.10 -18.54
C ALA A 339 2.58 -7.75 -18.47
N SER A 340 1.76 -8.44 -17.67
CA SER A 340 0.30 -8.24 -17.55
C SER A 340 -0.10 -6.90 -16.95
N LEU A 341 0.90 -6.24 -16.39
CA LEU A 341 0.78 -5.01 -15.68
C LEU A 341 0.86 -3.83 -16.71
N ARG A 342 1.36 -4.06 -17.94
CA ARG A 342 1.79 -3.06 -18.94
C ARG A 342 0.64 -2.52 -19.76
#